data_AF-A0A7C6AYF0-F1
#
_entry.id   AF-A0A7C6AYF0-F1
#
_cell.length_a   1.000
_cell.length_b   1.000
_cell.length_c   1.000
_cell.angle_alpha   90.00
_cell.angle_beta   90.00
_cell.angle_gamma   90.00
#
_symmetry.space_group_name_H-M   'P 1'
#
loop_
_entity.id
_entity.type
_entity.pdbx_description
1 polymer ?
#
loop_
_entity_poly.entity_id
_entity_poly.type
_entity_poly.pdbx_seq_one_letter_code
_entity_poly.pdbx_strand_id
1 'polypeptide(L)' 'MDGSIQQVKEQHTTELMALPGVVSVGLGKNKSGEPAIIVGVETDSAESISAVPKRLDGYPVEVQVMGKVSAQ' A
#
# COMPACT_ATOMS: atom_id res chain seq x y z
N MET A 1 -5.59 -17.65 -16.23
CA MET A 1 -4.99 -16.29 -16.21
C MET A 1 -5.00 -15.91 -14.76
N ASP A 2 -3.91 -16.22 -14.07
CA ASP A 2 -3.75 -15.92 -12.65
C ASP A 2 -3.74 -14.40 -12.52
N GLY A 3 -4.80 -13.85 -11.91
CA GLY A 3 -4.91 -12.42 -11.67
C GLY A 3 -3.69 -11.99 -10.87
N SER A 4 -2.71 -11.40 -11.54
CA SER A 4 -1.44 -11.09 -10.89
C SER A 4 -1.69 -10.00 -9.85
N ILE A 5 -0.85 -9.94 -8.81
CA ILE A 5 -0.91 -8.86 -7.81
C ILE A 5 -0.91 -7.46 -8.45
N GLN A 6 -0.40 -7.31 -9.67
CA GLN A 6 -0.52 -6.09 -10.48
C GLN A 6 -1.97 -5.75 -10.82
N GLN A 7 -2.77 -6.71 -11.28
CA GLN A 7 -4.18 -6.45 -11.59
C GLN A 7 -4.98 -6.09 -10.35
N VAL A 8 -4.76 -6.82 -9.24
CA VAL A 8 -5.35 -6.48 -7.95
C VAL A 8 -4.96 -5.06 -7.56
N LYS A 9 -3.67 -4.73 -7.61
CA LYS A 9 -3.20 -3.38 -7.31
C LYS A 9 -3.88 -2.35 -8.20
N GLU A 10 -3.94 -2.53 -9.51
CA GLU A 10 -4.55 -1.56 -10.44
C GLU A 10 -6.04 -1.35 -10.17
N GLN A 11 -6.79 -2.42 -9.92
CA GLN A 11 -8.20 -2.34 -9.57
C GLN A 11 -8.44 -1.56 -8.27
N HIS A 12 -7.60 -1.79 -7.26
CA HIS A 12 -7.71 -1.12 -5.96
C HIS A 12 -6.97 0.22 -5.88
N THR A 13 -6.11 0.55 -6.86
CA THR A 13 -5.29 1.78 -6.82
C THR A 13 -6.18 3.01 -6.76
N THR A 14 -7.27 3.04 -7.54
CA THR A 14 -8.20 4.17 -7.54
C THR A 14 -8.87 4.38 -6.18
N GLU A 15 -9.29 3.29 -5.53
CA GLU A 15 -9.93 3.35 -4.20
C GLU A 15 -8.91 3.74 -3.13
N LEU A 16 -7.72 3.14 -3.16
CA LEU A 16 -6.63 3.46 -2.23
C LEU A 16 -6.18 4.92 -2.35
N MET A 17 -6.01 5.44 -3.57
CA MET A 17 -5.64 6.84 -3.80
C MET A 17 -6.76 7.82 -3.42
N ALA A 18 -8.00 7.35 -3.26
CA ALA A 18 -9.10 8.15 -2.73
C ALA A 18 -9.12 8.21 -1.19
N LEU A 19 -8.33 7.37 -0.50
CA LEU A 19 -8.23 7.38 0.95
C LEU A 19 -7.42 8.59 1.44
N PRO A 20 -7.80 9.19 2.58
CA PRO A 20 -7.09 10.32 3.15
C PRO A 20 -5.65 9.93 3.54
N GLY A 21 -4.69 10.70 3.04
CA GLY A 21 -3.28 10.53 3.35
C GLY A 21 -2.54 9.51 2.48
N VAL A 22 -3.19 8.81 1.55
CA VAL A 22 -2.50 7.96 0.56
C VAL A 22 -1.92 8.84 -0.55
N VAL A 23 -0.64 8.67 -0.83
CA VAL A 23 0.09 9.43 -1.86
C VAL A 23 0.65 8.55 -2.97
N SER A 24 0.82 7.25 -2.71
CA SER A 24 1.29 6.32 -3.74
C SER A 24 0.88 4.87 -3.46
N VAL A 25 0.76 4.07 -4.52
CA VAL A 25 0.48 2.64 -4.45
C VAL A 25 1.44 1.86 -5.36
N GLY A 26 2.27 1.04 -4.75
CA GLY A 26 3.29 0.22 -5.39
C GLY A 26 3.13 -1.27 -5.13
N LEU A 27 4.01 -2.05 -5.74
CA LEU A 27 4.21 -3.46 -5.41
C LEU A 27 5.59 -3.62 -4.80
N GLY A 28 5.67 -4.44 -3.78
CA GLY A 28 6.89 -4.76 -3.08
C GLY A 28 6.86 -6.19 -2.60
N LYS A 29 7.70 -6.47 -1.62
CA LYS A 29 7.76 -7.77 -0.96
C LYS A 29 7.54 -7.57 0.53
N ASN A 30 6.79 -8.48 1.15
CA ASN A 30 6.69 -8.53 2.60
C ASN A 30 8.03 -9.00 3.21
N LYS A 31 8.09 -9.05 4.55
CA LYS A 31 9.28 -9.56 5.27
C LYS A 31 9.66 -10.99 4.93
N SER A 32 8.72 -11.78 4.41
CA SER A 32 8.92 -13.17 3.96
C SER A 32 9.40 -13.27 2.51
N GLY A 33 9.50 -12.15 1.78
CA GLY A 33 9.87 -12.13 0.36
C GLY A 33 8.72 -12.38 -0.61
N GLU A 34 7.49 -12.48 -0.11
CA GLU A 34 6.28 -12.71 -0.92
C GLU A 34 5.74 -11.37 -1.46
N PRO A 35 5.11 -11.37 -2.65
CA PRO A 35 4.58 -10.16 -3.25
C PRO A 35 3.49 -9.52 -2.37
N ALA A 36 3.65 -8.22 -2.12
CA ALA A 36 2.76 -7.41 -1.28
C ALA A 36 2.47 -6.07 -1.95
N ILE A 37 1.32 -5.49 -1.62
CA ILE A 37 0.94 -4.15 -2.09
C ILE A 37 1.51 -3.14 -1.09
N ILE A 38 2.30 -2.18 -1.57
CA ILE A 38 2.91 -1.14 -0.74
C ILE A 38 2.10 0.13 -0.91
N VAL A 39 1.51 0.63 0.16
CA VAL A 39 0.75 1.89 0.14
C VAL A 39 1.58 2.97 0.82
N GLY A 40 2.03 3.93 0.04
CA GLY A 40 2.74 5.09 0.53
C GLY A 40 1.74 6.12 1.08
N VAL A 41 1.89 6.50 2.35
CA VAL A 41 1.10 7.57 2.98
C VAL A 41 1.96 8.78 3.32
N GLU A 42 1.39 9.98 3.26
CA GLU A 42 2.11 11.24 3.50
C GLU A 42 2.61 11.36 4.96
N THR A 43 1.78 10.92 5.90
CA THR A 43 2.02 11.02 7.34
C THR A 43 1.71 9.69 8.03
N ASP A 44 2.33 9.44 9.18
CA ASP A 44 2.07 8.29 10.06
C ASP A 44 0.79 8.47 10.89
N SER A 45 -0.14 9.31 10.41
CA SER A 45 -1.42 9.55 11.07
C SER A 45 -2.18 8.25 11.22
N ALA A 46 -2.63 7.97 12.44
CA ALA A 46 -3.41 6.77 12.74
C ALA A 46 -4.67 6.65 11.86
N GLU A 47 -5.25 7.78 11.45
CA GLU A 47 -6.38 7.86 10.52
C GLU A 47 -6.01 7.32 9.12
N SER A 48 -4.92 7.81 8.52
CA SER A 48 -4.43 7.33 7.23
C SER A 48 -4.05 5.85 7.26
N ILE A 49 -3.36 5.40 8.32
CA ILE A 49 -2.96 3.99 8.47
C ILE A 49 -4.19 3.10 8.68
N SER A 50 -5.18 3.55 9.45
CA SER A 50 -6.40 2.77 9.71
C SER A 50 -7.36 2.76 8.52
N ALA A 51 -7.32 3.78 7.66
CA ALA A 51 -8.08 3.85 6.43
C ALA A 51 -7.58 2.83 5.39
N VAL A 52 -6.28 2.50 5.40
CA VAL A 52 -5.71 1.54 4.45
C VAL A 52 -6.01 0.10 4.89
N PRO A 53 -6.65 -0.71 4.04
CA PRO A 53 -6.90 -2.11 4.33
C PRO A 53 -5.58 -2.89 4.42
N LYS A 54 -5.47 -3.80 5.40
CA LYS A 54 -4.26 -4.66 5.58
C LYS A 54 -4.16 -5.80 4.58
N ARG A 55 -5.23 -6.10 3.84
CA ARG A 55 -5.29 -7.15 2.81
C ARG A 55 -6.21 -6.72 1.67
N LEU A 56 -5.80 -7.03 0.44
CA LEU A 56 -6.58 -6.82 -0.79
C LEU A 56 -6.54 -8.08 -1.64
N ASP A 57 -7.71 -8.66 -1.93
CA ASP A 57 -7.86 -9.92 -2.69
C ASP A 57 -6.90 -11.05 -2.26
N GLY A 58 -6.64 -11.15 -0.95
CA GLY A 58 -5.76 -12.17 -0.38
C GLY A 58 -4.27 -11.80 -0.35
N TYR A 59 -3.87 -10.68 -0.95
CA TYR A 59 -2.51 -10.15 -0.87
C TYR A 59 -2.33 -9.24 0.36
N PRO A 60 -1.18 -9.34 1.07
CA PRO A 60 -0.87 -8.45 2.17
C PRO A 60 -0.63 -7.02 1.66
N VAL A 61 -1.11 -6.05 2.42
CA VAL A 61 -0.88 -4.62 2.18
C VAL A 61 0.01 -4.08 3.28
N GLU A 62 1.13 -3.47 2.89
CA GLU A 62 2.09 -2.83 3.79
C GLU A 62 1.97 -1.32 3.62
N VAL A 63 1.68 -0.63 4.72
CA VAL A 63 1.64 0.83 4.74
C VAL A 63 3.04 1.36 5.01
N GLN A 64 3.54 2.20 4.12
CA GLN A 64 4.83 2.84 4.25
C GLN A 64 4.65 4.35 4.34
N VAL A 65 5.10 4.94 5.43
CA VAL A 65 5.04 6.39 5.61
C VAL A 65 6.17 7.00 4.79
N MET A 66 5.81 7.77 3.75
CA MET A 66 6.75 8.53 2.92
C MET A 66 7.18 9.85 3.58
N GLY A 67 6.94 9.99 4.89
CA GLY A 67 7.45 11.08 5.72
C GLY A 67 8.95 11.28 5.50
N LYS A 68 9.38 12.56 5.50
CA LYS A 68 10.74 13.01 5.12
C LYS A 68 11.77 11.93 5.39
N VAL A 69 12.17 11.22 4.34
CA VAL A 69 13.33 10.33 4.37
C VAL A 69 14.49 11.20 4.80
N SER A 70 14.81 11.15 6.09
CA SER A 70 16.06 11.66 6.61
C SER A 70 17.06 10.57 6.26
N ALA A 71 17.58 10.62 5.03
CA ALA A 71 18.82 9.93 4.72
C ALA A 71 19.87 10.48 5.70
N GLN A 72 20.33 9.63 6.63
CA GLN A 72 21.51 9.90 7.46
C GLN A 72 22.77 9.47 6.70
#